data_AF-A0A8K0UGJ3-F1
#
_entry.id   AF-A0A8K0UGJ3-F1
#
_cell.length_a   1.000
_cell.length_b   1.000
_cell.length_c   1.000
_cell.angle_alpha   90.00
_cell.angle_beta   90.00
_cell.angle_gamma   90.00
#
_symmetry.space_group_name_H-M   'P 1'
#
loop_
_entity.id
_entity.type
_entity.pdbx_description
1 polymer ?
#
loop_
_entity_poly.entity_id
_entity_poly.type
_entity_poly.pdbx_seq_one_letter_code
_entity_poly.pdbx_strand_id
1 'polypeptide(L)'
;LATRTYLLASNFAEASQRLRREQAQEPDVASMVELLSELRIRLEDTFTFMSEHCANIRAIGSDTAFDPKRTSYKNMHVAHVLRTEQQKYKLTNVFNIAARVKLLTRLVKRTCSSVRNAFRLDLVNGVTKNPESLTATTFRLAMKYKMGGAGEQLDPIYTLHIAILVSSVFLFSVLAPLIA
;
A
#
# COMPACT_ATOMS: atom_id res chain seq x y z
N LEU A 1 42.55 -40.13 57.92
CA LEU A 1 41.70 -38.92 58.09
C LEU A 1 41.92 -37.90 56.97
N ALA A 2 43.16 -37.49 56.70
CA ALA A 2 43.51 -36.46 55.70
C ALA A 2 43.01 -36.73 54.27
N THR A 3 43.06 -37.97 53.79
CA THR A 3 42.54 -38.37 52.47
C THR A 3 41.03 -38.20 52.34
N ARG A 4 40.29 -38.42 53.44
CA ARG A 4 38.83 -38.31 53.47
C ARG A 4 38.39 -36.85 53.49
N THR A 5 39.11 -35.99 54.22
CA THR A 5 38.88 -34.54 54.22
C THR A 5 39.24 -33.92 52.87
N TYR A 6 40.29 -34.41 52.22
CA TYR A 6 40.70 -33.96 50.89
C TYR A 6 39.65 -34.28 49.81
N LEU A 7 39.14 -35.52 49.80
CA LEU A 7 38.05 -35.93 48.88
C LEU A 7 36.76 -35.13 49.09
N LEU A 8 36.46 -34.77 50.35
CA LEU A 8 35.28 -33.97 50.65
C LEU A 8 35.47 -32.53 50.14
N ALA A 9 36.65 -31.95 50.33
CA ALA A 9 36.98 -30.63 49.81
C ALA A 9 36.96 -30.56 48.28
N SER A 10 37.47 -31.59 47.58
CA SER A 10 37.40 -31.65 46.11
C SER A 10 35.97 -31.75 45.61
N ASN A 11 35.12 -32.55 46.26
CA ASN A 11 33.71 -32.67 45.89
C ASN A 11 32.93 -31.37 46.13
N PHE A 12 33.20 -30.66 47.23
CA PHE A 12 32.60 -29.34 47.47
C PHE A 12 33.08 -28.29 46.47
N ALA A 13 34.37 -28.31 46.11
CA ALA A 13 34.92 -27.42 45.10
C ALA A 13 34.23 -27.65 43.74
N GLU A 14 34.11 -28.91 43.30
CA GLU A 14 33.40 -29.28 42.07
C GLU A 14 31.92 -28.89 42.11
N ALA A 15 31.21 -29.20 43.20
CA ALA A 15 29.79 -28.85 43.33
C ALA A 15 29.57 -27.32 43.25
N SER A 16 30.44 -26.53 43.89
CA SER A 16 30.39 -25.07 43.82
C SER A 16 30.70 -24.51 42.43
N GLN A 17 31.53 -25.20 41.66
CA GLN A 17 31.86 -24.83 40.28
C GLN A 17 30.73 -25.17 39.31
N ARG A 18 30.03 -26.30 39.52
CA ARG A 18 28.85 -26.67 38.72
C ARG A 18 27.72 -25.66 38.90
N LEU A 19 27.41 -25.30 40.15
CA LEU A 19 26.40 -24.26 40.44
C LEU A 19 26.73 -22.90 39.81
N ARG A 20 28.01 -22.48 39.85
CA ARG A 20 28.44 -21.23 39.18
C ARG A 20 28.33 -21.30 37.66
N ARG A 21 28.60 -22.45 37.04
CA ARG A 21 28.46 -22.65 35.60
C ARG A 21 27.00 -22.67 35.17
N GLU A 22 26.12 -23.29 35.96
CA GLU A 22 24.67 -23.31 35.72
C GLU A 22 24.07 -21.91 35.86
N GLN A 23 24.47 -21.14 36.88
CA GLN A 23 24.07 -19.73 37.04
C GLN A 23 24.61 -18.81 35.94
N ALA A 24 25.80 -19.09 35.40
CA ALA A 24 26.35 -18.38 34.24
C ALA A 24 25.78 -18.86 32.90
N GLN A 25 25.08 -20.00 32.88
CA GLN A 25 24.40 -20.59 31.71
C GLN A 25 22.91 -20.25 31.66
N GLU A 26 22.36 -19.54 32.65
CA GLU A 26 21.02 -18.98 32.46
C GLU A 26 21.05 -18.07 31.23
N PRO A 27 20.27 -18.39 30.18
CA PRO A 27 20.23 -17.54 29.00
C PRO A 27 19.74 -16.18 29.46
N ASP A 28 20.57 -15.16 29.31
CA ASP A 28 20.25 -13.80 29.71
C ASP A 28 18.99 -13.36 28.95
N VAL A 29 17.84 -13.47 29.63
CA VAL A 29 16.53 -13.18 29.06
C VAL A 29 16.48 -11.73 28.60
N ALA A 30 17.24 -10.83 29.24
CA ALA A 30 17.38 -9.45 28.82
C ALA A 30 18.05 -9.34 27.43
N SER A 31 19.17 -10.03 27.22
CA SER A 31 19.84 -10.10 25.90
C SER A 31 18.93 -10.67 24.80
N MET A 32 18.09 -11.67 25.12
CA MET A 32 17.17 -12.23 24.14
C MET A 32 16.04 -11.26 23.77
N VAL A 33 15.55 -10.47 24.73
CA VAL A 33 14.56 -9.41 24.48
C VAL A 33 15.15 -8.30 23.62
N GLU A 34 16.40 -7.91 23.86
CA GLU A 34 17.11 -6.92 23.04
C GLU A 34 17.27 -7.40 21.59
N LEU A 35 17.73 -8.64 21.38
CA LEU A 35 17.84 -9.24 20.05
C LEU A 35 16.49 -9.29 19.31
N LEU A 36 15.40 -9.65 19.99
CA LEU A 36 14.07 -9.66 19.41
C LEU A 36 13.58 -8.25 19.06
N SER A 37 13.91 -7.25 19.87
CA SER A 37 13.58 -5.86 19.61
C SER A 37 14.32 -5.33 18.37
N GLU A 38 15.60 -5.67 18.23
CA GLU A 38 16.42 -5.26 17.08
C GLU A 38 15.97 -5.96 15.80
N LEU A 39 15.67 -7.27 15.88
CA LEU A 39 15.06 -8.01 14.77
C LEU A 39 13.73 -7.38 14.34
N ARG A 40 12.88 -7.00 15.28
CA ARG A 40 11.62 -6.32 14.99
C ARG A 40 11.86 -4.99 14.25
N ILE A 41 12.79 -4.16 14.70
CA ILE A 41 13.13 -2.89 14.04
C ILE A 41 13.60 -3.14 12.60
N ARG A 42 14.50 -4.10 12.39
CA ARG A 42 15.01 -4.43 11.05
C ARG A 42 13.90 -4.98 10.12
N LEU A 43 12.96 -5.76 10.67
CA LEU A 43 11.78 -6.22 9.93
C LEU A 43 10.80 -5.09 9.60
N GLU A 44 10.74 -4.05 10.43
CA GLU A 44 9.95 -2.85 10.14
C GLU A 44 10.59 -2.02 9.00
N ASP A 45 11.92 -1.87 8.98
CA ASP A 45 12.64 -1.15 7.93
C ASP A 45 12.67 -1.87 6.57
N THR A 46 12.68 -3.21 6.59
CA THR A 46 12.67 -4.04 5.38
C THR A 46 11.28 -4.31 4.82
N PHE A 47 10.24 -3.73 5.43
CA PHE A 47 8.86 -3.92 4.99
C PHE A 47 8.63 -3.39 3.57
N THR A 48 8.13 -4.25 2.69
CA THR A 48 7.78 -3.92 1.32
C THR A 48 6.37 -4.37 0.98
N PHE A 49 5.68 -3.64 0.11
CA PHE A 49 4.35 -4.04 -0.36
C PHE A 49 4.48 -5.08 -1.46
N MET A 50 3.72 -6.16 -1.34
CA MET A 50 3.56 -7.16 -2.39
C MET A 50 2.98 -6.56 -3.68
N SER A 51 3.23 -7.24 -4.80
CA SER A 51 2.66 -6.90 -6.10
C SER A 51 1.13 -6.89 -6.09
N GLU A 52 0.51 -7.83 -5.37
CA GLU A 52 -0.96 -7.91 -5.17
C GLU A 52 -1.52 -6.63 -4.54
N HIS A 53 -0.88 -6.11 -3.49
CA HIS A 53 -1.30 -4.84 -2.88
C HIS A 53 -1.16 -3.67 -3.87
N CYS A 54 -0.06 -3.63 -4.62
CA CYS A 54 0.14 -2.60 -5.64
C CYS A 54 -0.94 -2.65 -6.73
N ALA A 55 -1.32 -3.85 -7.18
CA ALA A 55 -2.37 -4.06 -8.16
C ALA A 55 -3.74 -3.61 -7.62
N ASN A 56 -4.08 -3.99 -6.38
CA ASN A 56 -5.32 -3.59 -5.72
C ASN A 56 -5.42 -2.07 -5.53
N ILE A 57 -4.34 -1.42 -5.07
CA ILE A 57 -4.29 0.04 -4.93
C ILE A 57 -4.50 0.72 -6.29
N ARG A 58 -3.91 0.18 -7.36
CA ARG A 58 -4.09 0.69 -8.71
C ARG A 58 -5.52 0.49 -9.19
N ALA A 59 -6.13 -0.68 -8.98
CA ALA A 59 -7.51 -0.96 -9.36
C ALA A 59 -8.49 -0.01 -8.67
N ILE A 60 -8.39 0.15 -7.34
CA ILE A 60 -9.20 1.10 -6.59
C ILE A 60 -8.96 2.53 -7.07
N GLY A 61 -7.70 2.88 -7.35
CA GLY A 61 -7.36 4.19 -7.93
C GLY A 61 -8.03 4.41 -9.27
N SER A 62 -7.96 3.45 -10.18
CA SER A 62 -8.60 3.54 -11.50
C SER A 62 -10.11 3.68 -11.38
N ASP A 63 -10.74 2.87 -10.52
CA ASP A 63 -12.18 2.90 -10.31
C ASP A 63 -12.63 4.21 -9.68
N THR A 64 -11.91 4.67 -8.66
CA THR A 64 -12.14 5.98 -8.04
C THR A 64 -12.00 7.09 -9.07
N ALA A 65 -11.03 7.01 -9.99
CA ALA A 65 -10.85 8.01 -11.05
C ALA A 65 -12.03 8.05 -12.04
N PHE A 66 -12.70 6.93 -12.24
CA PHE A 66 -13.82 6.74 -13.18
C PHE A 66 -15.21 6.86 -12.53
N ASP A 67 -15.28 7.12 -11.21
CA ASP A 67 -16.55 7.24 -10.47
C ASP A 67 -17.39 8.42 -10.97
N PRO A 68 -18.62 8.19 -11.47
CA PRO A 68 -19.47 9.22 -12.07
C PRO A 68 -19.95 10.25 -11.05
N LYS A 69 -19.93 9.92 -9.75
CA LYS A 69 -20.32 10.84 -8.67
C LYS A 69 -19.29 11.93 -8.43
N ARG A 70 -18.08 11.80 -9.00
CA ARG A 70 -16.99 12.76 -8.78
C ARG A 70 -17.03 13.85 -9.85
N THR A 71 -16.99 15.09 -9.42
CA THR A 71 -16.91 16.27 -10.30
C THR A 71 -15.47 16.70 -10.57
N SER A 72 -14.51 16.25 -9.76
CA SER A 72 -13.10 16.61 -9.88
C SER A 72 -12.19 15.39 -9.89
N TYR A 73 -11.39 15.25 -10.94
CA TYR A 73 -10.41 14.16 -11.08
C TYR A 73 -9.21 14.29 -10.11
N LYS A 74 -8.99 15.46 -9.49
CA LYS A 74 -7.80 15.77 -8.67
C LYS A 74 -7.77 15.09 -7.29
N ASN A 75 -8.91 14.90 -6.63
CA ASN A 75 -8.95 14.44 -5.23
C ASN A 75 -9.40 12.98 -5.09
N MET A 76 -8.45 12.05 -5.02
CA MET A 76 -8.73 10.61 -4.90
C MET A 76 -8.54 10.15 -3.45
N HIS A 77 -9.60 9.69 -2.81
CA HIS A 77 -9.60 9.25 -1.40
C HIS A 77 -9.32 7.75 -1.23
N VAL A 78 -8.41 7.19 -2.04
CA VAL A 78 -8.09 5.74 -2.04
C VAL A 78 -7.63 5.23 -0.67
N ALA A 79 -6.89 6.05 0.09
CA ALA A 79 -6.44 5.67 1.42
C ALA A 79 -7.59 5.44 2.42
N HIS A 80 -8.73 6.11 2.23
CA HIS A 80 -9.91 5.90 3.06
C HIS A 80 -10.54 4.54 2.78
N VAL A 81 -10.71 4.19 1.49
CA VAL A 81 -11.23 2.88 1.05
C VAL A 81 -10.35 1.73 1.54
N LEU A 82 -9.03 1.88 1.44
CA LEU A 82 -8.09 0.85 1.95
C LEU A 82 -8.18 0.66 3.45
N ARG A 83 -8.52 1.72 4.21
CA ARG A 83 -8.67 1.66 5.66
C ARG A 83 -9.98 0.99 6.06
N THR A 84 -11.08 1.32 5.39
CA THR A 84 -12.39 0.69 5.64
C THR A 84 -12.38 -0.79 5.26
N GLU A 85 -11.71 -1.15 4.17
CA GLU A 85 -11.62 -2.51 3.66
C GLU A 85 -10.28 -3.20 3.98
N GLN A 86 -9.63 -2.80 5.08
CA GLN A 86 -8.28 -3.28 5.42
C GLN A 86 -8.19 -4.80 5.57
N GLN A 87 -9.27 -5.48 5.96
CA GLN A 87 -9.31 -6.95 6.07
C GLN A 87 -9.32 -7.61 4.69
N LYS A 88 -10.17 -7.12 3.78
CA LYS A 88 -10.30 -7.61 2.40
C LYS A 88 -8.98 -7.49 1.62
N TYR A 89 -8.24 -6.40 1.83
CA TYR A 89 -6.96 -6.17 1.17
C TYR A 89 -5.73 -6.66 1.93
N LYS A 90 -5.91 -7.40 3.04
CA LYS A 90 -4.84 -7.92 3.89
C LYS A 90 -3.87 -6.84 4.40
N LEU A 91 -4.41 -5.66 4.75
CA LEU A 91 -3.67 -4.48 5.23
C LEU A 91 -3.83 -4.22 6.74
N THR A 92 -4.41 -5.16 7.49
CA THR A 92 -4.60 -5.04 8.96
C THR A 92 -3.30 -4.73 9.69
N ASN A 93 -2.19 -5.38 9.31
CA ASN A 93 -0.86 -5.18 9.90
C ASN A 93 -0.15 -3.89 9.42
N VAL A 94 -0.79 -3.12 8.54
CA VAL A 94 -0.25 -1.85 8.00
C VAL A 94 -0.81 -0.66 8.76
N PHE A 95 -2.12 -0.62 9.02
CA PHE A 95 -2.76 0.53 9.67
C PHE A 95 -2.43 0.69 11.15
N ASN A 96 -2.00 -0.37 11.82
CA ASN A 96 -1.61 -0.35 13.23
C ASN A 96 -0.17 0.15 13.46
N ILE A 97 0.63 0.32 12.40
CA ILE A 97 2.05 0.71 12.51
C ILE A 97 2.29 1.99 11.72
N ALA A 98 2.60 3.09 12.42
CA ALA A 98 2.72 4.42 11.83
C ALA A 98 3.76 4.50 10.69
N ALA A 99 4.89 3.79 10.80
CA ALA A 99 5.89 3.71 9.76
C ALA A 99 5.33 3.10 8.46
N ARG A 100 4.58 2.00 8.57
CA ARG A 100 3.95 1.33 7.42
C ARG A 100 2.82 2.16 6.82
N VAL A 101 2.08 2.92 7.62
CA VAL A 101 1.09 3.89 7.13
C VAL A 101 1.76 5.00 6.29
N LYS A 102 2.93 5.49 6.70
CA LYS A 102 3.70 6.47 5.89
C LYS A 102 4.12 5.88 4.55
N LEU A 103 4.62 4.63 4.54
CA LEU A 103 4.97 3.92 3.30
C LEU A 103 3.75 3.71 2.40
N LEU A 104 2.62 3.27 2.97
CA LEU A 104 1.35 3.09 2.24
C LEU A 104 0.90 4.41 1.62
N THR A 105 0.94 5.50 2.39
CA THR A 105 0.52 6.83 1.93
C THR A 105 1.36 7.29 0.74
N ARG A 106 2.68 7.07 0.78
CA ARG A 106 3.59 7.39 -0.33
C ARG A 106 3.25 6.55 -1.57
N LEU A 107 3.03 5.25 -1.40
CA LEU A 107 2.64 4.35 -2.48
C LEU A 107 1.32 4.77 -3.12
N VAL A 108 0.28 4.99 -2.31
CA VAL A 108 -1.05 5.42 -2.76
C VAL A 108 -0.97 6.75 -3.52
N LYS A 109 -0.25 7.76 -3.01
CA LYS A 109 -0.06 9.05 -3.70
C LYS A 109 0.60 8.87 -5.06
N ARG A 110 1.67 8.07 -5.13
CA ARG A 110 2.39 7.79 -6.38
C ARG A 110 1.48 7.10 -7.41
N THR A 111 0.79 6.04 -6.99
CA THR A 111 -0.11 5.28 -7.84
C THR A 111 -1.29 6.13 -8.32
N CYS A 112 -1.94 6.88 -7.43
CA CYS A 112 -3.04 7.76 -7.79
C CYS A 112 -2.62 8.85 -8.77
N SER A 113 -1.42 9.44 -8.58
CA SER A 113 -0.87 10.42 -9.52
C SER A 113 -0.67 9.83 -10.91
N SER A 114 -0.08 8.63 -10.97
CA SER A 114 0.14 7.89 -12.23
C SER A 114 -1.18 7.54 -12.93
N VAL A 115 -2.15 6.98 -12.21
CA VAL A 115 -3.47 6.64 -12.74
C VAL A 115 -4.18 7.88 -13.27
N ARG A 116 -4.17 8.97 -12.50
CA ARG A 116 -4.81 10.22 -12.90
C ARG A 116 -4.18 10.82 -14.16
N ASN A 117 -2.86 10.81 -14.27
CA ASN A 117 -2.20 11.31 -15.46
C ASN A 117 -2.50 10.44 -16.68
N ALA A 118 -2.49 9.12 -16.53
CA ALA A 118 -2.87 8.21 -17.61
C ALA A 118 -4.32 8.44 -18.05
N PHE A 119 -5.26 8.57 -17.10
CA PHE A 119 -6.67 8.84 -17.38
C PHE A 119 -6.86 10.17 -18.12
N ARG A 120 -6.19 11.24 -17.66
CA ARG A 120 -6.20 12.54 -18.35
C ARG A 120 -5.67 12.43 -19.78
N LEU A 121 -4.56 11.72 -19.99
CA LEU A 121 -4.00 11.53 -21.33
C LEU A 121 -4.96 10.76 -22.24
N ASP A 122 -5.62 9.71 -21.73
CA ASP A 122 -6.58 8.93 -22.49
C ASP A 122 -7.84 9.75 -22.87
N LEU A 123 -8.26 10.68 -22.02
CA LEU A 123 -9.33 11.64 -22.32
C LEU A 123 -8.90 12.59 -23.44
N VAL A 124 -7.72 13.21 -23.32
CA VAL A 124 -7.20 14.13 -24.35
C VAL A 124 -6.99 13.41 -25.68
N ASN A 125 -6.39 12.22 -25.66
CA ASN A 125 -6.13 11.44 -26.87
C ASN A 125 -7.42 11.02 -27.59
N GLY A 126 -8.49 10.69 -26.85
CA GLY A 126 -9.79 10.35 -27.42
C GLY A 126 -10.51 11.52 -28.11
N VAL A 127 -10.06 12.75 -27.89
CA VAL A 127 -10.59 13.96 -28.55
C VAL A 127 -9.66 14.44 -29.66
N THR A 128 -8.35 14.41 -29.43
CA THR A 128 -7.35 15.06 -30.28
C THR A 128 -6.70 14.13 -31.30
N LYS A 129 -6.32 12.92 -30.89
CA LYS A 129 -5.52 12.01 -31.73
C LYS A 129 -6.41 11.04 -32.50
N ASN A 130 -7.33 10.41 -31.77
CA ASN A 130 -8.26 9.43 -32.32
C ASN A 130 -9.67 9.86 -31.91
N PRO A 131 -10.28 10.84 -32.61
CA PRO A 131 -11.61 11.32 -32.28
C PRO A 131 -12.62 10.19 -32.50
N GLU A 132 -13.14 9.66 -31.39
CA GLU A 132 -14.18 8.63 -31.37
C GLU A 132 -15.49 9.24 -30.88
N SER A 133 -16.62 8.54 -31.09
CA SER A 133 -17.86 8.95 -30.46
C SER A 133 -17.72 8.95 -28.94
N LEU A 134 -18.47 9.83 -28.26
CA LEU A 134 -18.45 9.91 -26.80
C LEU A 134 -18.81 8.55 -26.16
N THR A 135 -19.73 7.80 -26.76
CA THR A 135 -20.14 6.47 -26.30
C THR A 135 -19.01 5.45 -26.44
N ALA A 136 -18.31 5.41 -27.58
CA ALA A 136 -17.15 4.54 -27.79
C ALA A 136 -16.00 4.86 -26.84
N THR A 137 -15.71 6.15 -26.65
CA THR A 137 -14.70 6.62 -25.70
C THR A 137 -15.07 6.21 -24.27
N THR A 138 -16.32 6.40 -23.87
CA THR A 138 -16.80 6.02 -22.53
C THR A 138 -16.66 4.52 -22.32
N PHE A 139 -17.03 3.69 -23.30
CA PHE A 139 -16.91 2.24 -23.22
C PHE A 139 -15.44 1.79 -23.10
N ARG A 140 -14.55 2.36 -23.93
CA ARG A 140 -13.10 2.09 -23.88
C ARG A 140 -12.50 2.45 -22.51
N LEU A 141 -12.88 3.60 -21.96
CA LEU A 141 -12.43 4.03 -20.63
C LEU A 141 -13.00 3.14 -19.53
N ALA A 142 -14.27 2.75 -19.62
CA ALA A 142 -14.88 1.83 -18.68
C ALA A 142 -14.16 0.47 -18.68
N MET A 143 -13.82 -0.08 -19.84
CA MET A 143 -13.06 -1.32 -19.94
C MET A 143 -11.67 -1.24 -19.29
N LYS A 144 -11.04 -0.06 -19.27
CA LYS A 144 -9.70 0.13 -18.74
C LYS A 144 -9.66 0.53 -17.26
N TYR A 145 -10.62 1.34 -16.82
CA TYR A 145 -10.56 2.00 -15.51
C TYR A 145 -11.60 1.51 -14.50
N LYS A 146 -12.77 1.03 -14.95
CA LYS A 146 -13.81 0.51 -14.06
C LYS A 146 -13.44 -0.89 -13.60
N MET A 147 -13.51 -1.18 -12.30
CA MET A 147 -13.33 -2.54 -11.81
C MET A 147 -14.44 -3.44 -12.36
N GLY A 148 -14.05 -4.57 -12.97
CA GLY A 148 -14.99 -5.49 -13.64
C GLY A 148 -15.39 -5.07 -15.06
N GLY A 149 -14.86 -3.95 -15.58
CA GLY A 149 -15.10 -3.50 -16.95
C GLY A 149 -16.46 -2.82 -17.17
N ALA A 150 -16.83 -2.66 -18.44
CA ALA A 150 -18.02 -1.89 -18.83
C ALA A 150 -19.35 -2.60 -18.49
N GLY A 151 -19.38 -3.94 -18.52
CA GLY A 151 -20.61 -4.74 -18.48
C GLY A 151 -21.35 -4.76 -19.83
N GLU A 152 -22.51 -5.43 -19.89
CA GLU A 152 -23.35 -5.51 -21.11
C GLU A 152 -24.03 -4.17 -21.44
N GLN A 153 -24.37 -3.38 -20.41
CA GLN A 153 -24.92 -2.04 -20.56
C GLN A 153 -24.26 -1.10 -19.55
N LEU A 154 -23.52 -0.12 -20.06
CA LEU A 154 -22.94 0.92 -19.22
C LEU A 154 -24.00 1.98 -18.93
N ASP A 155 -24.20 2.30 -17.65
CA ASP A 155 -25.16 3.32 -17.22
C ASP A 155 -24.88 4.66 -17.93
N PRO A 156 -25.91 5.31 -18.54
CA PRO A 156 -25.79 6.62 -19.18
C PRO A 156 -25.10 7.69 -18.33
N ILE A 157 -25.14 7.58 -16.99
CA ILE A 157 -24.49 8.50 -16.08
C ILE A 157 -22.96 8.59 -16.30
N TYR A 158 -22.33 7.49 -16.71
CA TYR A 158 -20.89 7.47 -17.02
C TYR A 158 -20.60 8.28 -18.28
N THR A 159 -21.45 8.19 -19.30
CA THR A 159 -21.29 8.96 -20.54
C THR A 159 -21.43 10.46 -20.26
N LEU A 160 -22.39 10.85 -19.42
CA LEU A 160 -22.55 12.23 -18.99
C LEU A 160 -21.31 12.73 -18.22
N HIS A 161 -20.81 11.92 -17.30
CA HIS A 161 -19.61 12.24 -16.53
C HIS A 161 -18.38 12.45 -17.44
N ILE A 162 -18.16 11.55 -18.41
CA ILE A 162 -17.06 11.70 -19.37
C ILE A 162 -17.24 12.93 -20.25
N ALA A 163 -18.46 13.27 -20.67
CA ALA A 163 -18.72 14.50 -21.43
C ALA A 163 -18.28 15.76 -20.66
N ILE A 164 -18.65 15.84 -19.38
CA ILE A 164 -18.28 16.95 -18.49
C ILE A 164 -16.75 17.01 -18.33
N LEU A 165 -16.12 15.86 -18.10
CA LEU A 165 -14.66 15.81 -17.94
C LEU A 165 -13.92 16.22 -19.21
N VAL A 166 -14.33 15.72 -20.38
CA VAL A 166 -13.74 16.08 -21.67
C VAL A 166 -13.84 17.59 -21.90
N SER A 167 -15.03 18.17 -21.69
CA SER A 167 -15.24 19.62 -21.80
C SER A 167 -14.28 20.40 -20.89
N SER A 168 -14.19 20.00 -19.61
CA SER A 168 -13.30 20.66 -18.64
C SER A 168 -11.82 20.54 -19.02
N VAL A 169 -11.36 19.36 -19.44
CA VAL A 169 -9.95 19.13 -19.78
C VAL A 169 -9.57 19.88 -21.05
N PHE A 170 -10.46 19.95 -22.04
CA PHE A 170 -10.23 20.67 -23.28
C PHE A 170 -10.09 22.18 -23.06
N LEU A 171 -11.00 22.78 -22.26
CA LEU A 171 -10.94 24.19 -21.87
C LEU A 171 -9.60 24.55 -21.20
N PHE A 172 -9.15 23.74 -20.25
CA PHE A 172 -7.93 24.04 -19.48
C PHE A 172 -6.62 23.63 -20.15
N SER A 173 -6.62 22.60 -21.01
CA SER A 173 -5.37 22.03 -21.56
C SER A 173 -5.11 22.46 -23.00
N VAL A 174 -6.15 22.81 -23.76
CA VAL A 174 -6.05 23.14 -25.18
C VAL A 174 -6.31 24.62 -25.41
N LEU A 175 -7.38 25.18 -24.84
CA LEU A 175 -7.76 26.58 -25.05
C LEU A 175 -6.98 27.56 -24.17
N ALA A 176 -6.73 27.24 -22.90
CA ALA A 176 -5.99 28.13 -21.99
C ALA A 176 -4.58 28.56 -22.49
N PRO A 177 -3.73 27.68 -23.06
CA PRO A 177 -2.44 28.10 -23.61
C PRO A 177 -2.52 28.81 -24.97
N LEU A 178 -3.71 28.87 -25.60
CA LEU A 178 -3.96 29.59 -26.85
C LEU A 178 -4.44 31.04 -26.61
N ILE A 179 -4.85 31.36 -25.38
CA ILE A 179 -5.39 32.66 -24.97
C ILE A 179 -4.39 33.46 -24.11
N ALA A 180 -3.30 32.81 -23.65
CA ALA A 180 -2.20 33.42 -22.89
C ALA A 180 -1.01 33.72 -23.80
#